data_AF-A0A6A8FLE8-F1
#
_entry.id   AF-A0A6A8FLE8-F1
#
_cell.length_a   1.000
_cell.length_b   1.000
_cell.length_c   1.000
_cell.angle_alpha   90.00
_cell.angle_beta   90.00
_cell.angle_gamma   90.00
#
_symmetry.space_group_name_H-M   'P 1'
#
loop_
_entity.id
_entity.type
_entity.pdbx_description
1 polymer ?
#
loop_
_entity_poly.entity_id
_entity_poly.type
_entity_poly.pdbx_seq_one_letter_code
_entity_poly.pdbx_strand_id
1 'polypeptide(L)'
;IYSTQHEDKIRNLATIAPVIDSNQDTTVLGNFSRHLEPDRMFNSIGNLPSEQLYALFSTLKPFKQGVNKYFNLVENIDNEEFVQNFLRVEKWLYDTPPIAGETFRQWITDIYQRNLLVANEMKIGNEIIDLSRIKIPLLNIVAEEDHLVSPQCSASLNDAVSSPDKRLMRFHTGHVGLIASSYSQNNVLPKVGQWIKARSQ
;
A
#
# COMPACT_ATOMS: atom_id res chain seq x y z
N ILE A 1 -4.54 10.45 -6.55
CA ILE A 1 -4.48 11.82 -6.00
C ILE A 1 -3.81 12.77 -6.98
N TYR A 2 -2.48 12.86 -7.10
CA TYR A 2 -1.82 13.86 -7.98
C TYR A 2 -2.35 13.88 -9.43
N SER A 3 -2.55 12.70 -10.03
CA SER A 3 -3.09 12.56 -11.39
C SER A 3 -4.50 13.15 -11.59
N THR A 4 -5.29 13.38 -10.53
CA THR A 4 -6.63 13.99 -10.67
C THR A 4 -6.56 15.50 -10.91
N GLN A 5 -5.41 16.13 -10.65
CA GLN A 5 -5.17 17.58 -10.76
C GLN A 5 -4.18 17.94 -11.87
N HIS A 6 -3.27 17.01 -12.20
CA HIS A 6 -2.15 17.26 -13.10
C HIS A 6 -2.01 16.12 -14.12
N GLU A 7 -3.13 15.70 -14.68
CA GLU A 7 -3.19 14.62 -15.67
C GLU A 7 -2.30 14.92 -16.90
N ASP A 8 -2.23 16.18 -17.31
CA ASP A 8 -1.40 16.68 -18.42
C ASP A 8 0.10 16.38 -18.24
N LYS A 9 0.55 16.19 -17.00
CA LYS A 9 1.95 15.89 -16.66
C LYS A 9 2.23 14.40 -16.53
N ILE A 10 1.21 13.55 -16.53
CA ILE A 10 1.34 12.12 -16.27
C ILE A 10 0.88 11.35 -17.50
N ARG A 11 1.83 10.71 -18.18
CA ARG A 11 1.51 9.91 -19.37
C ARG A 11 0.79 8.60 -19.02
N ASN A 12 1.24 7.92 -17.99
CA ASN A 12 0.74 6.60 -17.57
C ASN A 12 0.70 6.53 -16.03
N LEU A 13 -0.32 5.89 -15.46
CA LEU A 13 -0.44 5.65 -14.03
C LEU A 13 -0.32 4.15 -13.73
N ALA A 14 0.64 3.76 -12.89
CA ALA A 14 0.76 2.40 -12.36
C ALA A 14 0.62 2.43 -10.84
N THR A 15 -0.27 1.61 -10.27
CA THR A 15 -0.50 1.49 -8.83
C THR A 15 -0.27 0.07 -8.36
N ILE A 16 0.27 -0.09 -7.16
CA ILE A 16 0.54 -1.39 -6.52
C ILE A 16 -0.16 -1.41 -5.16
N ALA A 17 -1.09 -2.33 -4.99
CA ALA A 17 -1.91 -2.51 -3.78
C ALA A 17 -2.42 -1.18 -3.17
N PRO A 18 -3.01 -0.25 -3.95
CA PRO A 18 -3.49 1.03 -3.40
C PRO A 18 -4.69 0.82 -2.47
N VAL A 19 -4.81 1.65 -1.43
CA VAL A 19 -6.05 1.75 -0.63
C VAL A 19 -6.98 2.72 -1.35
N ILE A 20 -8.11 2.24 -1.89
CA ILE A 20 -9.06 3.06 -2.64
C ILE A 20 -10.44 3.06 -1.99
N ASP A 21 -11.08 1.89 -1.93
CA ASP A 21 -12.36 1.74 -1.25
C ASP A 21 -12.14 1.04 0.09
N SER A 22 -11.99 1.83 1.15
CA SER A 22 -11.69 1.29 2.48
C SER A 22 -12.84 0.48 3.05
N ASN A 23 -14.08 0.63 2.57
CA ASN A 23 -15.21 -0.22 3.00
C ASN A 23 -15.05 -1.67 2.52
N GLN A 24 -14.28 -1.90 1.45
CA GLN A 24 -13.94 -3.25 0.96
C GLN A 24 -12.69 -3.82 1.63
N ASP A 25 -12.05 -3.08 2.54
CA ASP A 25 -10.87 -3.55 3.28
C ASP A 25 -11.29 -4.35 4.53
N THR A 26 -11.19 -5.66 4.42
CA THR A 26 -11.53 -6.63 5.47
C THR A 26 -10.33 -7.05 6.31
N THR A 27 -9.15 -6.43 6.09
CA THR A 27 -7.95 -6.74 6.86
C THR A 27 -8.03 -6.28 8.30
N VAL A 28 -7.18 -6.87 9.16
CA VAL A 28 -7.02 -6.43 10.56
C VAL A 28 -6.60 -4.95 10.61
N LEU A 29 -5.71 -4.53 9.69
CA LEU A 29 -5.24 -3.15 9.63
C LEU A 29 -6.36 -2.19 9.20
N GLY A 30 -7.15 -2.56 8.18
CA GLY A 30 -8.32 -1.78 7.78
C GLY A 30 -9.32 -1.63 8.91
N ASN A 31 -9.63 -2.72 9.62
CA ASN A 31 -10.54 -2.67 10.75
C ASN A 31 -9.99 -1.84 11.93
N PHE A 32 -8.71 -2.00 12.27
CA PHE A 32 -8.05 -1.21 13.31
C PHE A 32 -8.09 0.28 12.99
N SER A 33 -7.78 0.65 11.73
CA SER A 33 -7.75 2.04 11.27
C SER A 33 -9.11 2.73 11.39
N ARG A 34 -10.22 2.02 11.17
CA ARG A 34 -11.58 2.57 11.35
C ARG A 34 -11.89 2.97 12.79
N HIS A 35 -11.28 2.32 13.77
CA HIS A 35 -11.56 2.53 15.20
C HIS A 35 -10.48 3.36 15.91
N LEU A 36 -9.48 3.83 15.18
CA LEU A 36 -8.43 4.67 15.72
C LEU A 36 -8.98 6.07 16.07
N GLU A 37 -8.43 6.71 17.10
CA GLU A 37 -8.68 8.13 17.40
C GLU A 37 -7.47 8.98 16.98
N PRO A 38 -7.37 9.35 15.69
CA PRO A 38 -6.17 10.00 15.16
C PRO A 38 -5.93 11.39 15.77
N ASP A 39 -6.96 12.12 16.19
CA ASP A 39 -6.81 13.40 16.87
C ASP A 39 -6.12 13.26 18.24
N ARG A 40 -6.44 12.20 19.00
CA ARG A 40 -5.79 11.95 20.30
C ARG A 40 -4.32 11.62 20.11
N MET A 41 -4.01 10.79 19.11
CA MET A 41 -2.62 10.49 18.75
C MET A 41 -1.89 11.77 18.35
N PHE A 42 -2.40 12.49 17.36
CA PHE A 42 -1.80 13.73 16.86
C PHE A 42 -1.53 14.75 17.97
N ASN A 43 -2.51 15.01 18.84
CA ASN A 43 -2.38 15.97 19.93
C ASN A 43 -1.36 15.53 21.00
N SER A 44 -1.07 14.23 21.10
CA SER A 44 -0.16 13.69 22.12
C SER A 44 1.28 13.58 21.64
N ILE A 45 1.51 13.17 20.39
CA ILE A 45 2.85 12.84 19.86
C ILE A 45 3.26 13.72 18.67
N GLY A 46 2.35 14.53 18.12
CA GLY A 46 2.59 15.31 16.91
C GLY A 46 2.71 14.39 15.69
N ASN A 47 3.95 13.99 15.37
CA ASN A 47 4.23 13.06 14.27
C ASN A 47 4.15 11.61 14.74
N LEU A 48 3.72 10.70 13.85
CA LEU A 48 3.78 9.27 14.13
C LEU A 48 5.25 8.81 14.14
N PRO A 49 5.80 8.37 15.28
CA PRO A 49 7.17 7.90 15.37
C PRO A 49 7.37 6.60 14.61
N SER A 50 8.58 6.40 14.10
CA SER A 50 9.00 5.19 13.39
C SER A 50 8.74 3.90 14.19
N GLU A 51 9.00 3.95 15.50
CA GLU A 51 8.89 2.81 16.41
C GLU A 51 7.44 2.35 16.56
N GLN A 52 6.48 3.27 16.53
CA GLN A 52 5.06 2.93 16.62
C GLN A 52 4.57 2.22 15.36
N LEU A 53 5.08 2.61 14.20
CA LEU A 53 4.75 1.97 12.93
C LEU A 53 5.34 0.55 12.86
N TYR A 54 6.59 0.38 13.30
CA TYR A 54 7.19 -0.95 13.45
C TYR A 54 6.41 -1.84 14.43
N ALA A 55 6.01 -1.29 15.57
CA ALA A 55 5.20 -2.01 16.56
C ALA A 55 3.84 -2.44 15.99
N LEU A 56 3.18 -1.56 15.22
CA LEU A 56 1.93 -1.88 14.53
C LEU A 56 2.11 -3.06 13.55
N PHE A 57 3.08 -3.00 12.64
CA PHE A 57 3.29 -4.09 11.68
C PHE A 57 3.72 -5.40 12.35
N SER A 58 4.49 -5.33 13.44
CA SER A 58 4.89 -6.51 14.22
C SER A 58 3.69 -7.16 14.91
N THR A 59 2.74 -6.37 15.42
CA THR A 59 1.52 -6.88 16.07
C THR A 59 0.48 -7.43 15.10
N LEU A 60 0.49 -7.02 13.82
CA LEU A 60 -0.39 -7.61 12.80
C LEU A 60 -0.06 -9.07 12.49
N LYS A 61 1.19 -9.49 12.71
CA LYS A 61 1.65 -10.87 12.51
C LYS A 61 2.54 -11.33 13.66
N PRO A 62 2.01 -11.41 14.89
CA PRO A 62 2.80 -11.52 16.10
C PRO A 62 3.58 -12.84 16.16
N PHE A 63 3.02 -13.93 15.62
CA PHE A 63 3.72 -15.22 15.55
C PHE A 63 4.77 -15.25 14.46
N LYS A 64 4.43 -14.76 13.25
CA LYS A 64 5.34 -14.80 12.09
C LYS A 64 6.48 -13.79 12.21
N GLN A 65 6.23 -12.61 12.74
CA GLN A 65 7.21 -11.53 12.93
C GLN A 65 7.86 -11.54 14.32
N GLY A 66 7.27 -12.26 15.29
CA GLY A 66 7.82 -12.46 16.63
C GLY A 66 8.73 -13.68 16.68
N VAL A 67 8.45 -14.62 17.58
CA VAL A 67 9.42 -15.68 17.94
C VAL A 67 9.73 -16.63 16.76
N ASN A 68 8.75 -16.98 15.92
CA ASN A 68 8.98 -17.92 14.82
C ASN A 68 9.96 -17.37 13.77
N LYS A 69 10.04 -16.04 13.64
CA LYS A 69 11.03 -15.36 12.78
C LYS A 69 12.45 -15.74 13.18
N TYR A 70 12.73 -15.72 14.49
CA TYR A 70 14.05 -16.00 15.02
C TYR A 70 14.36 -17.49 15.05
N PHE A 71 13.36 -18.35 15.30
CA PHE A 71 13.54 -19.79 15.12
C PHE A 71 13.93 -20.14 13.68
N ASN A 72 13.22 -19.57 12.70
CA ASN A 72 13.54 -19.78 11.28
C ASN A 72 14.95 -19.26 10.93
N LEU A 73 15.36 -18.13 11.52
CA LEU A 73 16.73 -17.64 11.38
C LEU A 73 17.77 -18.62 11.94
N VAL A 74 17.55 -19.15 13.14
CA VAL A 74 18.47 -20.12 13.76
C VAL A 74 18.54 -21.41 12.94
N GLU A 75 17.40 -21.91 12.45
CA GLU A 75 17.34 -23.10 11.59
C GLU A 75 18.08 -22.92 10.25
N ASN A 76 18.21 -21.68 9.77
CA ASN A 76 18.84 -21.37 8.48
C ASN A 76 20.12 -20.52 8.64
N ILE A 77 20.74 -20.52 9.83
CA ILE A 77 21.85 -19.61 10.14
C ILE A 77 23.10 -19.86 9.27
N ASP A 78 23.30 -21.11 8.84
CA ASP A 78 24.41 -21.49 7.97
C ASP A 78 24.14 -21.22 6.48
N ASN A 79 22.91 -20.81 6.12
CA ASN A 79 22.56 -20.41 4.77
C ASN A 79 22.80 -18.90 4.59
N GLU A 80 23.95 -18.55 4.02
CA GLU A 80 24.35 -17.15 3.83
C GLU A 80 23.33 -16.35 3.03
N GLU A 81 22.74 -16.91 1.97
CA GLU A 81 21.73 -16.22 1.15
C GLU A 81 20.47 -15.91 1.98
N PHE A 82 20.03 -16.87 2.79
CA PHE A 82 18.89 -16.68 3.68
C PHE A 82 19.19 -15.58 4.72
N VAL A 83 20.33 -15.64 5.39
CA VAL A 83 20.72 -14.66 6.43
C VAL A 83 20.83 -13.26 5.84
N GLN A 84 21.43 -13.11 4.66
CA GLN A 84 21.52 -11.82 3.98
C GLN A 84 20.13 -11.26 3.63
N ASN A 85 19.24 -12.09 3.10
CA ASN A 85 17.88 -11.65 2.78
C ASN A 85 17.08 -11.30 4.04
N PHE A 86 17.24 -12.07 5.13
CA PHE A 86 16.66 -11.77 6.43
C PHE A 86 17.09 -10.38 6.93
N LEU A 87 18.40 -10.13 6.97
CA LEU A 87 18.95 -8.85 7.45
C LEU A 87 18.51 -7.66 6.59
N ARG A 88 18.37 -7.85 5.27
CA ARG A 88 17.86 -6.82 4.34
C ARG A 88 16.42 -6.45 4.68
N VAL A 89 15.56 -7.45 4.92
CA VAL A 89 14.15 -7.21 5.27
C VAL A 89 14.04 -6.54 6.65
N GLU A 90 14.81 -7.00 7.63
CA GLU A 90 14.83 -6.39 8.97
C GLU A 90 15.30 -4.93 8.93
N LYS A 91 16.37 -4.65 8.18
CA LYS A 91 16.85 -3.28 7.98
C LYS A 91 15.78 -2.42 7.31
N TRP A 92 15.13 -2.92 6.26
CA TRP A 92 14.05 -2.20 5.57
C TRP A 92 12.88 -1.87 6.50
N LEU A 93 12.48 -2.81 7.36
CA LEU A 93 11.43 -2.58 8.35
C LEU A 93 11.84 -1.53 9.40
N TYR A 94 13.09 -1.59 9.88
CA TYR A 94 13.59 -0.68 10.91
C TYR A 94 13.85 0.74 10.40
N ASP A 95 14.24 0.90 9.13
CA ASP A 95 14.58 2.19 8.49
C ASP A 95 13.34 2.96 8.00
N THR A 96 12.21 2.81 8.69
CA THR A 96 10.97 3.50 8.35
C THR A 96 11.00 4.91 8.92
N PRO A 97 10.82 5.99 8.12
CA PRO A 97 10.82 7.35 8.64
C PRO A 97 9.53 7.68 9.42
N PRO A 98 9.56 8.68 10.32
CA PRO A 98 8.34 9.15 10.97
C PRO A 98 7.37 9.75 9.94
N ILE A 99 6.07 9.62 10.20
CA ILE A 99 5.02 10.17 9.33
C ILE A 99 4.52 11.48 9.92
N ALA A 100 4.39 12.51 9.06
CA ALA A 100 3.82 13.79 9.45
C ALA A 100 2.43 13.61 10.04
N GLY A 101 2.22 14.17 11.24
CA GLY A 101 1.03 13.91 12.04
C GLY A 101 -0.28 14.24 11.33
N GLU A 102 -0.35 15.40 10.69
CA GLU A 102 -1.55 15.85 9.98
C GLU A 102 -1.85 14.96 8.77
N THR A 103 -0.81 14.47 8.08
CA THR A 103 -0.97 13.51 6.98
C THR A 103 -1.56 12.20 7.49
N PHE A 104 -1.04 11.66 8.60
CA PHE A 104 -1.58 10.45 9.22
C PHE A 104 -3.02 10.65 9.68
N ARG A 105 -3.30 11.78 10.35
CA ARG A 105 -4.63 12.13 10.84
C ARG A 105 -5.65 12.18 9.71
N GLN A 106 -5.34 12.92 8.65
CA GLN A 106 -6.19 13.02 7.47
C GLN A 106 -6.35 11.67 6.78
N TRP A 107 -5.28 10.89 6.63
CA TRP A 107 -5.35 9.56 6.00
C TRP A 107 -6.33 8.63 6.72
N ILE A 108 -6.23 8.54 8.05
CA ILE A 108 -7.14 7.72 8.85
C ILE A 108 -8.58 8.22 8.74
N THR A 109 -8.81 9.52 8.93
CA THR A 109 -10.16 10.09 8.94
C THR A 109 -10.82 10.06 7.57
N ASP A 110 -10.17 10.61 6.54
CA ASP A 110 -10.81 10.79 5.24
C ASP A 110 -10.87 9.47 4.45
N ILE A 111 -9.86 8.59 4.55
CA ILE A 111 -9.84 7.35 3.78
C ILE A 111 -10.44 6.19 4.57
N TYR A 112 -9.94 5.86 5.75
CA TYR A 112 -10.43 4.67 6.46
C TYR A 112 -11.78 4.88 7.14
N GLN A 113 -12.01 6.01 7.79
CA GLN A 113 -13.24 6.23 8.57
C GLN A 113 -14.39 6.75 7.70
N ARG A 114 -14.10 7.65 6.76
CA ARG A 114 -15.11 8.34 5.94
C ARG A 114 -15.16 7.88 4.48
N ASN A 115 -14.17 7.12 4.01
CA ASN A 115 -14.08 6.58 2.65
C ASN A 115 -14.30 7.62 1.53
N LEU A 116 -13.78 8.84 1.74
CA LEU A 116 -14.04 9.99 0.86
C LEU A 116 -13.30 9.92 -0.48
N LEU A 117 -12.22 9.14 -0.57
CA LEU A 117 -11.39 9.06 -1.76
C LEU A 117 -12.15 8.43 -2.94
N VAL A 118 -12.76 7.26 -2.74
CA VAL A 118 -13.57 6.59 -3.77
C VAL A 118 -14.90 7.32 -4.02
N ALA A 119 -15.41 8.05 -3.02
CA ALA A 119 -16.60 8.88 -3.14
C ALA A 119 -16.36 10.19 -3.90
N ASN A 120 -15.11 10.53 -4.25
CA ASN A 120 -14.72 11.81 -4.86
C ASN A 120 -15.03 13.04 -3.99
N GLU A 121 -14.96 12.88 -2.66
CA GLU A 121 -15.26 13.92 -1.67
C GLU A 121 -14.03 14.34 -0.85
N MET A 122 -12.91 13.62 -0.97
CA MET A 122 -11.67 13.92 -0.27
C MET A 122 -11.09 15.26 -0.75
N LYS A 123 -10.59 16.08 0.18
CA LYS A 123 -9.94 17.36 -0.14
C LYS A 123 -8.46 17.35 0.22
N ILE A 124 -7.63 17.93 -0.63
CA ILE A 124 -6.22 18.22 -0.30
C ILE A 124 -5.97 19.70 -0.58
N GLY A 125 -5.61 20.44 0.46
CA GLY A 125 -5.69 21.90 0.42
C GLY A 125 -7.13 22.34 0.12
N ASN A 126 -7.29 23.17 -0.90
CA ASN A 126 -8.61 23.66 -1.34
C ASN A 126 -9.25 22.82 -2.45
N GLU A 127 -8.56 21.77 -2.91
CA GLU A 127 -8.94 21.03 -4.11
C GLU A 127 -9.64 19.71 -3.75
N ILE A 128 -10.71 19.38 -4.48
CA ILE A 128 -11.39 18.09 -4.38
C ILE A 128 -10.65 17.05 -5.23
N ILE A 129 -10.43 15.87 -4.66
CA ILE A 129 -9.86 14.73 -5.35
C ILE A 129 -10.99 13.93 -5.98
N ASP A 130 -11.03 13.97 -7.32
CA ASP A 130 -12.03 13.27 -8.13
C ASP A 130 -11.32 12.26 -9.04
N LEU A 131 -11.40 10.97 -8.67
CA LEU A 131 -10.80 9.85 -9.39
C LEU A 131 -11.36 9.69 -10.80
N SER A 132 -12.60 10.12 -11.04
CA SER A 132 -13.24 10.05 -12.36
C SER A 132 -12.54 10.94 -13.39
N ARG A 133 -11.73 11.92 -12.94
CA ARG A 133 -10.90 12.75 -13.83
C ARG A 133 -9.75 11.99 -14.48
N ILE A 134 -9.35 10.84 -13.92
CA ILE A 134 -8.25 10.04 -14.47
C ILE A 134 -8.74 9.30 -15.72
N LYS A 135 -8.25 9.76 -16.88
CA LYS A 135 -8.48 9.27 -18.24
C LYS A 135 -7.21 8.71 -18.89
N ILE A 136 -6.03 8.98 -18.34
CA ILE A 136 -4.75 8.41 -18.78
C ILE A 136 -4.71 6.87 -18.59
N PRO A 137 -3.86 6.15 -19.35
CA PRO A 137 -3.67 4.71 -19.17
C PRO A 137 -3.38 4.32 -17.71
N LEU A 138 -4.15 3.36 -17.19
CA LEU A 138 -4.03 2.86 -15.82
C LEU A 138 -3.62 1.39 -15.81
N LEU A 139 -2.57 1.08 -15.02
CA LEU A 139 -2.27 -0.27 -14.57
C LEU A 139 -2.45 -0.36 -13.05
N ASN A 140 -3.37 -1.20 -12.61
CA ASN A 140 -3.57 -1.50 -11.19
C ASN A 140 -3.10 -2.92 -10.88
N ILE A 141 -2.20 -3.06 -9.92
CA ILE A 141 -1.57 -4.33 -9.54
C ILE A 141 -2.04 -4.71 -8.14
N VAL A 142 -2.60 -5.90 -7.99
CA VAL A 142 -3.22 -6.39 -6.77
C VAL A 142 -2.66 -7.76 -6.39
N ALA A 143 -2.36 -7.94 -5.11
CA ALA A 143 -2.03 -9.23 -4.51
C ALA A 143 -3.32 -9.90 -4.04
N GLU A 144 -3.53 -11.18 -4.36
CA GLU A 144 -4.73 -11.91 -3.94
C GLU A 144 -4.67 -12.37 -2.48
N GLU A 145 -3.47 -12.53 -1.91
CA GLU A 145 -3.24 -12.94 -0.52
C GLU A 145 -2.75 -11.76 0.33
N ASP A 146 -3.15 -10.55 -0.05
CA ASP A 146 -2.82 -9.34 0.68
C ASP A 146 -3.58 -9.30 2.01
N HIS A 147 -2.81 -9.11 3.09
CA HIS A 147 -3.29 -9.07 4.46
C HIS A 147 -3.13 -7.66 5.08
N LEU A 148 -2.57 -6.72 4.33
CA LEU A 148 -2.43 -5.30 4.71
C LEU A 148 -3.51 -4.46 4.02
N VAL A 149 -3.86 -4.78 2.78
CA VAL A 149 -4.93 -4.13 2.01
C VAL A 149 -5.74 -5.19 1.29
N SER A 150 -7.05 -5.34 1.55
CA SER A 150 -7.81 -6.37 0.85
C SER A 150 -7.77 -6.19 -0.68
N PRO A 151 -7.73 -7.29 -1.46
CA PRO A 151 -7.66 -7.23 -2.92
C PRO A 151 -8.82 -6.43 -3.55
N GLN A 152 -9.99 -6.47 -2.92
CA GLN A 152 -11.19 -5.73 -3.33
C GLN A 152 -11.02 -4.23 -3.10
N CYS A 153 -10.44 -3.81 -1.98
CA CYS A 153 -10.12 -2.41 -1.68
C CYS A 153 -9.28 -1.77 -2.79
N SER A 154 -8.23 -2.46 -3.23
CA SER A 154 -7.37 -1.99 -4.31
C SER A 154 -8.02 -2.07 -5.69
N ALA A 155 -8.76 -3.15 -5.97
CA ALA A 155 -9.37 -3.37 -7.28
C ALA A 155 -10.42 -2.31 -7.63
N SER A 156 -11.09 -1.71 -6.64
CA SER A 156 -12.07 -0.63 -6.84
C SER A 156 -11.52 0.58 -7.60
N LEU A 157 -10.19 0.77 -7.69
CA LEU A 157 -9.61 1.81 -8.54
C LEU A 157 -10.08 1.71 -9.99
N ASN A 158 -10.18 0.48 -10.51
CA ASN A 158 -10.55 0.25 -11.90
C ASN A 158 -11.96 0.73 -12.21
N ASP A 159 -12.87 0.72 -11.24
CA ASP A 159 -14.23 1.21 -11.42
C ASP A 159 -14.34 2.72 -11.14
N ALA A 160 -13.49 3.25 -10.27
CA ALA A 160 -13.49 4.66 -9.88
C ALA A 160 -12.92 5.63 -10.94
N VAL A 161 -12.12 5.14 -11.90
CA VAL A 161 -11.49 5.99 -12.94
C VAL A 161 -12.21 5.90 -14.31
N SER A 162 -12.14 6.99 -15.09
CA SER A 162 -12.71 7.09 -16.44
C SER A 162 -11.73 6.70 -17.56
N SER A 163 -10.59 6.11 -17.25
CA SER A 163 -9.61 5.69 -18.25
C SER A 163 -10.18 4.65 -19.21
N PRO A 164 -10.10 4.87 -20.55
CA PRO A 164 -10.50 3.88 -21.53
C PRO A 164 -9.46 2.75 -21.68
N ASP A 165 -8.21 2.99 -21.26
CA ASP A 165 -7.13 1.99 -21.22
C ASP A 165 -6.76 1.69 -19.76
N LYS A 166 -7.58 0.87 -19.10
CA LYS A 166 -7.35 0.43 -17.74
C LYS A 166 -7.18 -1.08 -17.66
N ARG A 167 -6.15 -1.52 -16.95
CA ARG A 167 -5.83 -2.93 -16.73
C ARG A 167 -5.70 -3.23 -15.25
N LEU A 168 -6.36 -4.29 -14.80
CA LEU A 168 -6.16 -4.89 -13.49
C LEU A 168 -5.30 -6.15 -13.65
N MET A 169 -4.18 -6.24 -12.94
CA MET A 169 -3.37 -7.44 -12.83
C MET A 169 -3.47 -7.98 -11.40
N ARG A 170 -3.90 -9.24 -11.28
CA ARG A 170 -3.95 -9.97 -10.01
C ARG A 170 -2.84 -11.00 -9.96
N PHE A 171 -2.21 -11.14 -8.80
CA PHE A 171 -1.11 -12.08 -8.58
C PHE A 171 -1.34 -12.87 -7.29
N HIS A 172 -1.09 -14.18 -7.35
CA HIS A 172 -1.21 -15.09 -6.21
C HIS A 172 0.03 -14.97 -5.31
N THR A 173 0.06 -13.88 -4.56
CA THR A 173 1.10 -13.52 -3.61
C THR A 173 0.55 -12.54 -2.58
N GLY A 174 1.30 -12.25 -1.52
CA GLY A 174 0.95 -11.23 -0.53
C GLY A 174 1.51 -9.85 -0.86
N HIS A 175 1.19 -8.84 -0.03
CA HIS A 175 1.55 -7.44 -0.22
C HIS A 175 3.02 -7.20 -0.64
N VAL A 176 3.98 -7.54 0.24
CA VAL A 176 5.41 -7.41 -0.02
C VAL A 176 5.84 -8.30 -1.20
N GLY A 177 5.15 -9.42 -1.38
CA GLY A 177 5.39 -10.38 -2.45
C GLY A 177 5.17 -9.80 -3.85
N LEU A 178 4.44 -8.70 -4.01
CA LEU A 178 4.31 -7.97 -5.28
C LEU A 178 5.60 -7.28 -5.73
N ILE A 179 6.51 -6.95 -4.81
CA ILE A 179 7.68 -6.11 -5.10
C ILE A 179 8.98 -6.83 -4.73
N ALA A 180 9.07 -7.35 -3.51
CA ALA A 180 10.29 -7.88 -2.92
C ALA A 180 10.20 -9.39 -2.72
N SER A 181 10.06 -10.13 -3.82
CA SER A 181 10.12 -11.60 -3.82
C SER A 181 10.66 -12.17 -5.13
N SER A 182 11.23 -13.37 -5.10
CA SER A 182 11.61 -14.09 -6.31
C SER A 182 10.41 -14.34 -7.24
N TYR A 183 9.22 -14.52 -6.69
CA TYR A 183 8.00 -14.60 -7.49
C TYR A 183 7.74 -13.29 -8.26
N SER A 184 7.87 -12.14 -7.61
CA SER A 184 7.71 -10.82 -8.25
C SER A 184 8.70 -10.59 -9.37
N GLN A 185 9.99 -10.87 -9.12
CA GLN A 185 11.06 -10.70 -10.10
C GLN A 185 10.81 -11.51 -11.38
N ASN A 186 10.21 -12.70 -11.25
CA ASN A 186 9.95 -13.59 -12.38
C ASN A 186 8.58 -13.39 -13.03
N ASN A 187 7.57 -12.89 -12.29
CA ASN A 187 6.17 -12.90 -12.74
C ASN A 187 5.49 -11.53 -12.75
N VAL A 188 5.78 -10.67 -11.76
CA VAL A 188 5.10 -9.38 -11.58
C VAL A 188 5.84 -8.29 -12.35
N LEU A 189 7.08 -7.98 -11.95
CA LEU A 189 7.86 -6.87 -12.51
C LEU A 189 8.09 -6.99 -14.02
N PRO A 190 8.33 -8.18 -14.62
CA PRO A 190 8.43 -8.29 -16.07
C PRO A 190 7.15 -7.87 -16.81
N LYS A 191 5.97 -8.24 -16.28
CA LYS A 191 4.67 -7.87 -16.87
C LYS A 191 4.38 -6.38 -16.72
N VAL A 192 4.72 -5.81 -15.57
CA VAL A 192 4.61 -4.36 -15.31
C VAL A 192 5.54 -3.60 -16.26
N GLY A 193 6.80 -4.01 -16.36
CA GLY A 193 7.79 -3.41 -17.25
C GLY A 193 7.39 -3.49 -18.72
N GLN A 194 6.83 -4.62 -19.17
CA GLN A 194 6.29 -4.75 -20.52
C GLN A 194 5.11 -3.79 -20.77
N TRP A 195 4.18 -3.66 -19.82
CA TRP A 195 3.05 -2.75 -19.93
C TRP A 195 3.49 -1.29 -20.03
N ILE A 196 4.47 -0.89 -19.20
CA ILE A 196 5.06 0.46 -19.22
C ILE A 196 5.79 0.71 -20.54
N LYS A 197 6.64 -0.22 -20.99
CA LYS A 197 7.42 -0.09 -22.22
C LYS A 197 6.53 0.11 -23.45
N ALA A 198 5.41 -0.60 -23.53
CA ALA A 198 4.45 -0.47 -24.64
C ALA A 198 3.77 0.90 -24.70
N ARG A 199 3.77 1.68 -23.61
CA ARG A 199 3.07 2.97 -23.50
C ARG A 199 4.01 4.16 -23.29
N SER A 200 5.31 3.93 -23.33
CA SER A 200 6.34 4.96 -23.06
C SER A 200 7.14 5.36 -24.30
N GLN A 201 6.74 4.90 -25.48
CA GLN A 201 7.35 5.26 -26.77
C GLN A 201 6.83 6.59 -27.29
#